data_AF-A0A9E1KX78-F1
#
_entry.id   AF-A0A9E1KX78-F1
#
_cell.length_a   1.000
_cell.length_b   1.000
_cell.length_c   1.000
_cell.angle_alpha   90.00
_cell.angle_beta   90.00
_cell.angle_gamma   90.00
#
_symmetry.space_group_name_H-M   'P 1'
#
loop_
_entity.id
_entity.type
_entity.pdbx_description
1 polymer ?
#
loop_
_entity_poly.entity_id
_entity_poly.type
_entity_poly.pdbx_seq_one_letter_code
_entity_poly.pdbx_strand_id
1 'polypeptide(L)'
;MAKTKTTLYDVSEHLRTPDEMAAYLEACIEEANGDATFIAKALGDIARARGMSQVARDAGLSRESLYKALSGERSPNFDTILKVVKALGLELHAKAVHMPNSVAQQMR
;
A
#
# COMPACT_ATOMS: atom_id res chain seq x y z
N MET A 1 -9.61 31.37 26.77
CA MET A 1 -8.93 30.71 25.64
C MET A 1 -9.90 29.75 24.99
N ALA A 2 -10.06 29.80 23.66
CA ALA A 2 -10.93 28.87 22.96
C ALA A 2 -10.33 27.45 22.99
N LYS A 3 -11.15 26.42 23.25
CA LYS A 3 -10.70 25.03 23.25
C LYS A 3 -10.53 24.54 21.81
N THR A 4 -9.38 23.93 21.52
CA THR A 4 -9.11 23.26 20.23
C THR A 4 -10.03 22.05 20.08
N LYS A 5 -10.78 21.98 18.97
CA LYS A 5 -11.56 20.80 18.61
C LYS A 5 -10.68 19.85 17.80
N THR A 6 -10.69 18.57 18.16
CA THR A 6 -9.96 17.50 17.47
C THR A 6 -10.93 16.45 16.93
N THR A 7 -10.51 15.70 15.93
CA THR A 7 -11.24 14.58 15.35
C THR A 7 -10.35 13.33 15.38
N LEU A 8 -10.95 12.15 15.20
CA LEU A 8 -10.18 10.92 14.99
C LEU A 8 -9.44 11.00 13.67
N TYR A 9 -8.21 10.51 13.65
CA TYR A 9 -7.39 10.48 12.44
C TYR A 9 -7.80 9.30 11.56
N ASP A 10 -8.16 9.58 10.30
CA ASP A 10 -8.30 8.57 9.25
C ASP A 10 -7.35 8.92 8.10
N VAL A 11 -6.37 8.04 7.87
CA VAL A 11 -5.36 8.22 6.81
C VAL A 11 -5.99 8.43 5.43
N SER A 12 -7.15 7.82 5.15
CA SER A 12 -7.80 7.95 3.85
C SER A 12 -8.28 9.38 3.54
N GLU A 13 -8.47 10.23 4.56
CA GLU A 13 -8.81 11.65 4.39
C GLU A 13 -7.59 12.53 4.01
N HIS A 14 -6.39 11.95 4.07
CA HIS A 14 -5.11 12.62 3.83
C HIS A 14 -4.38 12.09 2.58
N LEU A 15 -4.90 11.06 1.91
CA LEU A 15 -4.37 10.53 0.66
C LEU A 15 -5.10 11.19 -0.53
N ARG A 16 -4.78 12.44 -0.85
CA ARG A 16 -5.56 13.28 -1.78
C ARG A 16 -4.96 13.34 -3.17
N THR A 17 -3.64 13.19 -3.25
CA THR A 17 -2.88 13.29 -4.50
C THR A 17 -2.22 11.95 -4.85
N PRO A 18 -1.90 11.70 -6.14
CA PRO A 18 -1.15 10.52 -6.54
C PRO A 18 0.20 10.38 -5.81
N ASP A 19 0.90 11.49 -5.61
CA ASP A 19 2.22 11.51 -4.96
C ASP A 19 2.11 11.11 -3.48
N GLU A 20 1.09 11.59 -2.76
CA GLU A 20 0.82 11.18 -1.37
C GLU A 20 0.53 9.68 -1.27
N MET A 21 -0.22 9.12 -2.23
CA MET A 21 -0.55 7.68 -2.26
C MET A 21 0.69 6.84 -2.54
N ALA A 22 1.54 7.27 -3.47
CA ALA A 22 2.78 6.60 -3.80
C ALA A 22 3.76 6.61 -2.61
N ALA A 23 3.96 7.77 -1.99
CA ALA A 23 4.81 7.92 -0.81
C ALA A 23 4.30 7.08 0.37
N TYR A 24 2.98 7.06 0.59
CA TYR A 24 2.37 6.23 1.63
C TYR A 24 2.58 4.73 1.37
N LEU A 25 2.35 4.26 0.13
CA LEU A 25 2.57 2.85 -0.21
C LEU A 25 4.04 2.47 -0.10
N GLU A 26 4.97 3.32 -0.54
CA GLU A 26 6.41 3.08 -0.41
C GLU A 26 6.82 2.94 1.06
N ALA A 27 6.43 3.88 1.91
CA ALA A 27 6.68 3.78 3.35
C ALA A 27 6.09 2.49 3.95
N CYS A 28 4.88 2.11 3.54
CA CYS A 28 4.28 0.86 4.00
C CYS A 28 5.03 -0.39 3.53
N ILE A 29 5.58 -0.39 2.31
CA ILE A 29 6.38 -1.52 1.80
C ILE A 29 7.71 -1.64 2.56
N GLU A 30 8.35 -0.51 2.89
CA GLU A 30 9.59 -0.50 3.66
C GLU A 30 9.38 -1.03 5.09
N GLU A 31 8.28 -0.63 5.75
CA GLU A 31 7.95 -1.07 7.10
C GLU A 31 7.36 -2.49 7.18
N ALA A 32 6.77 -2.98 6.08
CA ALA A 32 6.07 -4.27 6.07
C ALA A 32 6.96 -5.46 6.47
N ASN A 33 8.28 -5.38 6.24
CA ASN A 33 9.21 -6.48 6.54
C ASN A 33 8.75 -7.85 6.01
N GLY A 34 8.12 -7.86 4.83
CA GLY A 34 7.57 -9.07 4.19
C GLY A 34 6.11 -9.40 4.53
N ASP A 35 5.43 -8.60 5.35
CA ASP A 35 4.01 -8.77 5.65
C ASP A 35 3.11 -8.25 4.52
N ALA A 36 2.63 -9.16 3.69
CA ALA A 36 1.71 -8.85 2.60
C ALA A 36 0.33 -8.36 3.09
N THR A 37 -0.10 -8.71 4.31
CA THR A 37 -1.38 -8.24 4.85
C THR A 37 -1.33 -6.75 5.20
N PHE A 38 -0.17 -6.29 5.68
CA PHE A 38 0.10 -4.87 5.92
C PHE A 38 0.06 -4.05 4.63
N ILE A 39 0.73 -4.54 3.58
CA ILE A 39 0.68 -3.90 2.24
C ILE A 39 -0.75 -3.89 1.70
N ALA A 40 -1.50 -4.98 1.86
CA ALA A 40 -2.90 -5.06 1.43
C ALA A 40 -3.78 -4.04 2.16
N LYS A 41 -3.54 -3.83 3.47
CA LYS A 41 -4.25 -2.83 4.27
C LYS A 41 -3.96 -1.40 3.78
N ALA A 42 -2.70 -1.09 3.47
CA ALA A 42 -2.31 0.21 2.92
C ALA A 42 -2.98 0.49 1.56
N LEU A 43 -3.01 -0.51 0.66
CA LEU A 43 -3.77 -0.41 -0.58
C LEU A 43 -5.27 -0.22 -0.33
N GLY A 44 -5.82 -0.86 0.71
CA GLY A 44 -7.19 -0.63 1.17
C GLY A 44 -7.44 0.82 1.58
N ASP A 45 -6.49 1.44 2.28
CA ASP A 45 -6.59 2.85 2.70
C ASP A 45 -6.57 3.81 1.50
N ILE A 46 -5.70 3.57 0.53
CA ILE A 46 -5.67 4.32 -0.74
C ILE A 46 -6.96 4.10 -1.53
N ALA A 47 -7.46 2.87 -1.60
CA ALA A 47 -8.70 2.55 -2.30
C ALA A 47 -9.93 3.19 -1.65
N ARG A 48 -9.95 3.35 -0.31
CA ARG A 48 -10.99 4.12 0.39
C ARG A 48 -10.94 5.59 0.00
N ALA A 49 -9.74 6.19 -0.07
CA ALA A 49 -9.57 7.59 -0.49
C ALA A 49 -10.00 7.84 -1.95
N ARG A 50 -9.77 6.88 -2.85
CA ARG A 50 -10.13 6.96 -4.28
C ARG A 50 -11.58 6.55 -4.58
N GLY A 51 -12.21 5.79 -3.69
CA GLY A 51 -13.55 5.24 -3.86
C GLY A 51 -13.55 3.77 -4.29
N MET A 52 -13.89 2.89 -3.35
CA MET A 52 -13.87 1.42 -3.52
C MET A 52 -14.61 0.89 -4.74
N SER A 53 -15.76 1.48 -5.09
CA SER A 53 -16.57 1.02 -6.22
C SER A 53 -15.87 1.24 -7.57
N GLN A 54 -15.13 2.35 -7.72
CA GLN A 54 -14.37 2.64 -8.94
C GLN A 54 -13.17 1.70 -9.03
N VAL A 55 -12.41 1.57 -7.94
CA VAL A 55 -11.24 0.71 -7.86
C VAL A 55 -11.58 -0.76 -8.17
N ALA A 56 -12.69 -1.27 -7.64
CA ALA A 56 -13.13 -2.64 -7.91
C ALA A 56 -13.37 -2.87 -9.41
N ARG A 57 -14.06 -1.94 -10.08
CA ARG A 57 -14.31 -2.01 -11.53
C ARG A 57 -13.01 -1.99 -12.32
N ASP A 58 -12.13 -1.05 -12.02
CA ASP A 58 -10.87 -0.87 -12.76
C ASP A 58 -9.90 -2.02 -12.55
N ALA A 59 -9.92 -2.65 -11.36
CA ALA A 59 -9.13 -3.84 -11.04
C ALA A 59 -9.74 -5.14 -11.62
N GLY A 60 -10.97 -5.09 -12.17
CA GLY A 60 -11.69 -6.28 -12.64
C GLY A 60 -12.09 -7.23 -11.50
N LEU A 61 -12.37 -6.70 -10.31
CA LEU A 61 -12.74 -7.45 -9.11
C LEU A 61 -14.18 -7.14 -8.70
N SER A 62 -14.84 -8.11 -8.05
CA SER A 62 -16.07 -7.80 -7.32
C SER A 62 -15.75 -6.90 -6.12
N ARG A 63 -16.71 -6.08 -5.67
CA ARG A 63 -16.53 -5.25 -4.47
C ARG A 63 -16.20 -6.12 -3.25
N GLU A 64 -16.89 -7.24 -3.07
CA GLU A 64 -16.65 -8.18 -1.97
C GLU A 64 -15.22 -8.74 -2.02
N SER A 65 -14.77 -9.17 -3.20
CA SER A 65 -13.41 -9.66 -3.39
C SER A 65 -12.37 -8.58 -3.09
N LEU A 66 -12.60 -7.33 -3.50
CA LEU A 66 -11.72 -6.20 -3.18
C LEU A 66 -11.66 -5.94 -1.67
N TYR A 67 -12.81 -5.85 -0.98
CA TYR A 67 -12.83 -5.67 0.48
C TYR A 67 -12.10 -6.80 1.21
N LYS A 68 -12.32 -8.05 0.82
CA LYS A 68 -11.67 -9.20 1.43
C LYS A 68 -10.17 -9.27 1.13
N ALA A 69 -9.74 -8.82 -0.04
CA ALA A 69 -8.33 -8.79 -0.42
C ALA A 69 -7.56 -7.68 0.31
N LEU A 70 -8.20 -6.54 0.57
CA LEU A 70 -7.58 -5.34 1.14
C LEU A 70 -7.93 -5.11 2.63
N SER A 71 -8.54 -6.10 3.30
CA SER A 71 -8.94 -5.97 4.71
C SER A 71 -7.76 -5.98 5.68
N GLY A 72 -6.62 -6.53 5.27
CA GLY A 72 -5.48 -6.79 6.16
C GLY A 72 -5.65 -8.03 7.04
N GLU A 73 -6.73 -8.79 6.89
CA GLU A 73 -6.96 -10.02 7.67
C GLU A 73 -6.32 -11.26 7.02
N ARG A 74 -6.08 -11.20 5.71
CA ARG A 74 -5.49 -12.29 4.93
C ARG A 74 -4.54 -11.75 3.87
N SER A 75 -3.55 -12.56 3.52
CA SER A 75 -2.65 -12.23 2.42
C SER A 75 -3.40 -12.42 1.08
N PRO A 76 -3.53 -11.38 0.24
CA PRO A 76 -4.04 -11.54 -1.11
C PRO A 76 -2.97 -12.17 -2.02
N ASN A 77 -3.42 -12.77 -3.13
CA ASN A 77 -2.51 -13.22 -4.15
C ASN A 77 -1.78 -12.03 -4.79
N PHE A 78 -0.53 -12.25 -5.22
CA PHE A 78 0.27 -11.18 -5.81
C PHE A 78 -0.35 -10.60 -7.10
N ASP A 79 -1.02 -11.43 -7.90
CA ASP A 79 -1.75 -10.96 -9.10
C ASP A 79 -2.85 -9.94 -8.75
N THR A 80 -3.48 -10.11 -7.59
CA THR A 80 -4.51 -9.21 -7.07
C THR A 80 -3.90 -7.89 -6.63
N ILE A 81 -2.75 -7.93 -5.95
CA ILE A 81 -1.98 -6.71 -5.60
C ILE A 81 -1.64 -5.90 -6.85
N LEU A 82 -1.09 -6.54 -7.88
CA LEU A 82 -0.71 -5.86 -9.12
C LEU A 82 -1.90 -5.22 -9.85
N LYS A 83 -3.05 -5.90 -9.90
CA LYS A 83 -4.30 -5.34 -10.47
C LYS A 83 -4.77 -4.11 -9.70
N VAL A 84 -4.75 -4.16 -8.37
CA VAL A 84 -5.18 -3.05 -7.51
C VAL A 84 -4.23 -1.87 -7.63
N VAL A 85 -2.91 -2.08 -7.56
CA VAL A 85 -1.89 -1.04 -7.77
C VAL A 85 -2.15 -0.30 -9.08
N LYS A 86 -2.33 -1.04 -10.18
CA LYS A 86 -2.63 -0.45 -11.49
C LYS A 86 -3.96 0.32 -11.50
N ALA A 87 -5.02 -0.22 -10.90
CA ALA A 87 -6.32 0.45 -10.80
C ALA A 87 -6.27 1.75 -9.97
N LEU A 88 -5.36 1.83 -9.01
CA LEU A 88 -5.10 3.04 -8.23
C LEU A 88 -4.24 4.07 -8.98
N GLY A 89 -3.72 3.73 -10.17
CA GLY A 89 -2.81 4.58 -10.94
C GLY A 89 -1.40 4.63 -10.36
N LEU A 90 -0.99 3.58 -9.63
CA LEU A 90 0.34 3.43 -9.05
C LEU A 90 1.17 2.43 -9.87
N GLU A 91 2.48 2.51 -9.72
CA GLU A 91 3.44 1.59 -10.35
C GLU A 91 4.45 1.09 -9.31
N LEU A 92 4.71 -0.23 -9.31
CA LEU A 92 5.76 -0.82 -8.50
C LEU A 92 7.06 -0.83 -9.29
N HIS A 93 8.13 -0.30 -8.70
CA HIS A 93 9.47 -0.32 -9.29
C HIS A 93 10.41 -1.19 -8.46
N ALA A 94 11.30 -1.92 -9.12
CA ALA A 94 12.38 -2.63 -8.45
C ALA A 94 13.62 -1.72 -8.34
N LYS A 95 14.19 -1.60 -7.14
CA LYS A 95 15.48 -0.94 -6.89
C LYS A 95 16.54 -1.95 -6.48
N ALA A 96 17.77 -1.81 -7.00
CA ALA A 96 18.88 -2.68 -6.61
C ALA A 96 19.30 -2.39 -5.16
N VAL A 97 19.02 -3.31 -4.25
CA VAL A 97 19.54 -3.25 -2.88
C VAL A 97 20.96 -3.80 -2.90
N HIS A 98 21.93 -2.90 -2.93
CA HIS A 98 23.34 -3.27 -2.83
C HIS A 98 23.59 -3.71 -1.40
N MET A 99 23.66 -5.03 -1.18
CA MET A 99 24.15 -5.52 0.10
C MET A 99 25.59 -5.04 0.26
N PRO A 100 25.97 -4.48 1.43
CA PRO A 100 27.34 -4.07 1.65
C PRO A 100 28.24 -5.28 1.40
N ASN A 101 29.15 -5.13 0.44
CA ASN A 101 30.14 -6.13 0.08
C ASN A 101 30.85 -6.55 1.38
N SER A 102 30.78 -7.82 1.76
CA SER A 102 31.49 -8.33 2.94
C SER A 102 32.99 -8.16 2.70
N VAL A 103 33.54 -7.04 3.16
CA VAL A 103 34.98 -6.77 3.24
C VAL A 103 35.57 -7.64 4.35
N ALA A 104 35.65 -8.95 4.09
CA ALA A 104 36.37 -10.04 4.76
C ALA A 104 35.66 -11.35 4.32
N GLN A 105 36.25 -12.35 3.69
CA GLN A 105 37.54 -12.96 3.93
C GLN A 105 38.08 -13.52 2.59
N GLN A 106 38.75 -12.66 1.82
CA GLN A 106 39.70 -13.07 0.80
C GLN A 106 41.13 -12.95 1.38
N MET A 107 41.27 -13.36 2.64
CA MET A 107 42.53 -13.61 3.31
C MET A 107 42.47 -15.03 3.88
N ARG A 108 42.69 -16.02 3.01
CA ARG A 108 43.48 -17.24 3.23
C ARG A 108 43.50 -18.08 1.96
#